data_AF-A0A2X1N711-F1
#
_entry.id   AF-A0A2X1N711-F1
#
_cell.length_a   1.000
_cell.length_b   1.000
_cell.length_c   1.000
_cell.angle_alpha   90.00
_cell.angle_beta   90.00
_cell.angle_gamma   90.00
#
_symmetry.space_group_name_H-M   'P 1'
#
loop_
_entity.id
_entity.type
_entity.pdbx_description
1 polymer ?
#
loop_
_entity_poly.entity_id
_entity_poly.type
_entity_poly.pdbx_seq_one_letter_code
_entity_poly.pdbx_strand_id
1 'polypeptide(L)' 'MIGEETKAQILEREGRLPDAVIACVGGGSNAIGMFADFINETNVGLIGVEPGGHGIETGEHGAPLKTWSRGYLFRYESGR' A
#
# COMPACT_ATOMS: atom_id res chain seq x y z
N MET A 1 -15.32 -2.12 6.24
CA MET A 1 -14.21 -2.45 5.29
C MET A 1 -12.92 -2.64 6.10
N ILE A 2 -11.81 -3.17 5.55
CA ILE A 2 -10.59 -3.49 6.32
C ILE A 2 -10.05 -2.26 7.10
N GLY A 3 -9.94 -1.10 6.46
CA GLY A 3 -9.46 0.14 7.10
C GLY A 3 -10.35 0.62 8.24
N GLU A 4 -11.66 0.64 8.03
CA GLU A 4 -12.69 1.01 9.01
C GLU A 4 -12.60 0.14 10.27
N GLU A 5 -12.55 -1.18 10.11
CA GLU A 5 -12.41 -2.13 11.23
C GLU A 5 -11.08 -1.90 11.96
N THR A 6 -9.99 -1.71 11.22
CA THR A 6 -8.66 -1.46 11.79
C THR A 6 -8.64 -0.15 12.59
N LYS A 7 -9.24 0.93 12.08
CA LYS A 7 -9.33 2.22 12.75
C LYS A 7 -10.13 2.14 14.04
N ALA A 8 -11.27 1.43 14.03
CA ALA A 8 -12.06 1.22 15.24
C ALA A 8 -11.27 0.42 16.28
N GLN A 9 -10.65 -0.68 15.87
CA GLN A 9 -9.89 -1.57 16.76
C GLN A 9 -8.64 -0.90 17.37
N ILE A 10 -7.90 -0.11 16.59
CA ILE A 10 -6.69 0.54 17.08
C ILE A 10 -7.02 1.70 18.05
N LEU A 11 -8.10 2.43 17.80
CA LEU A 11 -8.58 3.46 18.73
C LEU A 11 -9.06 2.85 20.05
N GLU A 12 -9.76 1.72 20.00
CA GLU A 12 -10.20 0.99 21.20
C GLU A 12 -9.01 0.48 22.02
N ARG A 13 -7.97 -0.07 21.38
CA ARG A 13 -6.85 -0.72 22.05
C ARG A 13 -5.76 0.25 22.52
N GLU A 14 -5.47 1.26 21.72
CA GLU A 14 -4.30 2.14 21.91
C GLU A 14 -4.70 3.60 22.19
N GLY A 15 -5.97 3.96 22.06
CA GLY A 15 -6.47 5.32 22.32
C GLY A 15 -5.98 6.37 21.32
N ARG A 16 -5.33 5.96 20.23
CA ARG A 16 -4.75 6.83 19.21
C ARG A 16 -4.74 6.15 17.84
N LEU A 17 -4.56 6.95 16.79
CA LEU A 17 -4.26 6.43 15.46
C LEU A 17 -2.83 5.84 15.42
N PRO A 18 -2.59 4.85 14.54
CA PRO A 18 -1.26 4.27 14.37
C PRO A 18 -0.32 5.28 13.70
N ASP A 19 0.98 5.13 13.91
CA ASP A 19 1.98 5.95 13.23
C ASP A 19 2.06 5.64 11.73
N ALA A 20 1.77 4.38 11.36
CA ALA A 20 1.65 3.94 9.97
C ALA A 20 0.77 2.69 9.83
N VAL A 21 0.19 2.51 8.64
CA VAL A 21 -0.41 1.26 8.18
C VAL A 21 0.40 0.71 7.00
N ILE A 22 0.63 -0.60 7.01
CA ILE A 22 1.53 -1.28 6.07
C ILE A 22 0.77 -2.41 5.40
N ALA A 23 0.85 -2.50 4.07
CA ALA A 23 0.18 -3.53 3.29
C ALA A 23 0.99 -3.91 2.04
N CYS A 24 0.87 -5.16 1.59
CA CYS A 24 1.57 -5.62 0.39
C CYS A 24 0.86 -5.18 -0.90
N VAL A 25 1.64 -4.85 -1.93
CA VAL A 25 1.15 -4.32 -3.21
C VAL A 25 1.60 -5.26 -4.33
N GLY A 26 0.71 -6.16 -4.71
CA GLY A 26 0.72 -6.81 -6.03
C GLY A 26 -0.24 -6.06 -6.95
N GLY A 27 -1.49 -6.52 -7.03
CA GLY A 27 -2.59 -5.76 -7.65
C GLY A 27 -3.18 -4.65 -6.77
N GLY A 28 -2.82 -4.59 -5.49
CA GLY A 28 -3.14 -3.47 -4.58
C GLY A 28 -4.48 -3.52 -3.85
N SER A 29 -5.34 -4.54 -4.05
CA SER A 29 -6.69 -4.59 -3.46
C SER A 29 -6.72 -4.60 -1.92
N ASN A 30 -5.84 -5.38 -1.28
CA ASN A 30 -5.74 -5.40 0.19
C ASN A 30 -5.21 -4.06 0.73
N ALA A 31 -4.23 -3.46 0.04
CA ALA A 31 -3.60 -2.22 0.42
C ALA A 31 -4.59 -1.06 0.33
N ILE A 32 -5.33 -0.93 -0.77
CA ILE A 32 -6.34 0.13 -0.89
C ILE A 32 -7.48 -0.07 0.12
N GLY A 33 -7.89 -1.31 0.39
CA GLY A 33 -8.90 -1.61 1.42
C GLY A 33 -8.46 -1.24 2.83
N MET A 34 -7.17 -1.34 3.14
CA MET A 34 -6.58 -0.85 4.39
C MET A 34 -6.45 0.67 4.40
N PHE A 35 -5.91 1.25 3.33
CA PHE A 35 -5.54 2.66 3.28
C PHE A 35 -6.73 3.60 3.16
N ALA A 36 -7.85 3.17 2.55
CA ALA A 36 -9.00 4.01 2.24
C ALA A 36 -9.45 4.90 3.41
N ASP A 37 -9.58 4.32 4.60
CA ASP A 37 -10.03 5.04 5.79
C ASP A 37 -8.94 5.94 6.41
N PHE A 38 -7.67 5.76 6.06
CA PHE A 38 -6.54 6.55 6.57
C PHE A 38 -6.04 7.61 5.59
N ILE A 39 -6.58 7.72 4.36
CA ILE A 39 -6.11 8.68 3.33
C ILE A 39 -6.15 10.14 3.81
N ASN A 40 -7.14 10.51 4.61
CA ASN A 40 -7.28 11.88 5.13
C ASN A 40 -6.53 12.11 6.46
N GLU A 41 -5.97 11.06 7.05
CA GLU A 41 -5.24 11.12 8.32
C GLU A 41 -3.77 11.42 8.04
N THR A 42 -3.44 12.70 7.85
CA THR A 42 -2.10 13.13 7.39
C THR A 42 -0.94 12.74 8.31
N ASN A 43 -1.23 12.38 9.57
CA ASN A 43 -0.26 11.91 10.55
C ASN A 43 -0.01 10.39 10.48
N VAL A 44 -0.75 9.66 9.64
CA VAL A 44 -0.64 8.21 9.49
C VAL A 44 0.10 7.90 8.18
N GLY A 45 1.26 7.25 8.29
CA GLY A 45 2.00 6.78 7.11
C GLY A 45 1.26 5.68 6.36
N LEU A 46 1.15 5.80 5.04
CA LEU A 46 0.57 4.76 4.17
C LEU A 46 1.72 4.07 3.41
N ILE A 47 2.08 2.85 3.83
CA ILE A 47 3.28 2.16 3.32
C ILE A 47 2.87 0.92 2.51
N GLY A 48 2.99 1.03 1.19
CA GLY A 48 2.85 -0.09 0.26
C GLY A 48 4.17 -0.84 0.07
N VAL A 49 4.15 -2.17 0.18
CA VAL A 49 5.33 -3.03 -0.01
C VAL A 49 5.18 -3.92 -1.23
N GLU A 50 6.00 -3.68 -2.26
CA GLU A 50 6.05 -4.52 -3.46
C GLU A 50 7.10 -5.63 -3.33
N PRO A 51 6.95 -6.77 -4.03
CA PRO A 51 7.91 -7.87 -3.98
C PRO A 51 9.26 -7.51 -4.64
N GLY A 52 10.34 -7.55 -3.85
CA GLY A 52 11.71 -7.31 -4.31
C GLY A 52 12.37 -8.48 -5.05
N GLY A 53 11.74 -9.66 -5.09
CA GLY A 53 12.24 -10.84 -5.81
C GLY A 53 13.66 -11.23 -5.41
N HIS A 54 14.54 -11.47 -6.39
CA HIS A 54 15.96 -11.76 -6.15
C HIS A 54 16.84 -10.50 -5.98
N GLY A 55 16.24 -9.33 -5.87
CA GLY A 55 16.92 -8.04 -5.84
C GLY A 55 16.35 -7.09 -6.89
N ILE A 56 16.29 -5.80 -6.57
CA ILE A 56 15.83 -4.79 -7.53
C ILE A 56 16.82 -4.66 -8.68
N GLU A 57 18.10 -4.71 -8.35
CA GLU A 57 19.25 -4.61 -9.24
C GLU A 57 19.38 -5.78 -10.23
N THR A 58 18.79 -6.94 -9.93
CA THR A 58 18.82 -8.11 -10.81
C THR A 58 17.78 -8.03 -11.94
N GLY A 59 16.77 -7.16 -11.79
CA GLY A 59 15.60 -7.10 -12.66
C GLY A 59 14.59 -8.23 -12.44
N GLU A 60 14.88 -9.18 -11.56
CA GLU A 60 14.00 -10.32 -11.23
C GLU A 60 13.14 -9.99 -10.01
N HIS A 61 12.26 -9.00 -10.14
CA HIS A 61 11.39 -8.50 -9.07
C HIS A 61 9.99 -8.10 -9.61
N GLY A 62 9.05 -7.82 -8.72
CA GLY A 62 7.69 -7.39 -9.06
C GLY A 62 7.33 -6.03 -8.43
N ALA A 63 8.21 -5.05 -8.60
CA ALA A 63 8.12 -3.73 -7.94
C ALA A 63 7.94 -2.56 -8.92
N PRO A 64 6.94 -2.65 -9.83
CA PRO A 64 6.79 -1.72 -10.94
C PRO A 64 6.60 -0.26 -10.51
N LEU A 65 6.00 0.02 -9.34
CA LEU A 65 5.77 1.40 -8.89
C LEU A 65 7.09 2.15 -8.62
N LYS A 66 8.15 1.45 -8.24
CA LYS A 66 9.46 2.06 -7.97
C LYS A 66 10.44 2.00 -9.13
N THR A 67 10.31 1.00 -10.01
CA THR A 67 11.36 0.68 -10.99
C THR A 67 10.94 0.86 -12.44
N TRP A 68 9.65 0.84 -12.75
CA TRP A 68 9.17 0.84 -14.14
C TRP A 68 8.67 2.23 -14.56
N SER A 69 8.64 2.44 -15.87
CA SER A 69 8.10 3.65 -16.47
C SER A 69 6.60 3.52 -16.73
N ARG A 70 5.94 4.68 -16.85
CA ARG A 70 4.50 4.77 -17.14
C ARG A 70 4.17 4.13 -18.50
N GLY A 71 3.06 3.41 -18.59
CA GLY A 71 2.64 2.68 -19.79
C GLY A 71 1.23 2.07 -19.64
N TYR A 72 0.71 1.43 -20.69
CA TYR A 72 -0.62 0.81 -20.66
C TYR A 72 -0.51 -0.72 -20.57
N LEU A 73 -1.16 -1.31 -19.57
CA LEU A 73 -1.19 -2.75 -19.33
C LEU A 73 -2.55 -3.14 -18.74
N PHE A 74 -3.14 -4.26 -19.19
CA PHE A 74 -4.44 -4.75 -18.72
C PHE A 74 -5.58 -3.71 -18.77
N ARG A 75 -5.57 -2.81 -19.76
CA ARG A 75 -6.53 -1.68 -19.90
C ARG A 75 -6.40 -0.59 -18.83
N TYR A 76 -5.36 -0.66 -18.00
CA TYR A 76 -5.01 0.37 -17.02
C TYR A 76 -3.71 1.04 -17.42
N GLU A 77 -3.59 2.31 -17.04
CA GLU A 77 -2.32 3.00 -17.11
C GLU A 77 -1.50 2.60 -15.88
N SER A 78 -0.44 1.85 -16.09
CA SER A 78 0.63 1.61 -15.12
C SER A 78 1.43 2.89 -14.99
N GLY A 79 1.62 3.44 -13.80
CA GLY A 79 2.29 4.74 -13.67
C GLY A 79 3.04 5.00 -12.37
N ARG A 80 4.00 5.91 -12.52
CA ARG A 80 4.48 6.84 -11.50
C ARG A 80 3.76 8.17 -11.68
#